data_AF-A0A9X4LJC4-F1
#
_entry.id   AF-A0A9X4LJC4-F1
#
_cell.length_a   1.000
_cell.length_b   1.000
_cell.length_c   1.000
_cell.angle_alpha   90.00
_cell.angle_beta   90.00
_cell.angle_gamma   90.00
#
_symmetry.space_group_name_H-M   'P 1'
#
loop_
_entity.id
_entity.type
_entity.pdbx_description
1 polymer ?
#
loop_
_entity_poly.entity_id
_entity_poly.type
_entity_poly.pdbx_seq_one_letter_code
_entity_poly.pdbx_strand_id
1 'polypeptide(L)'
;MDSLAANISIAALGATLILVHLIYQSASIEWKTRPWIPLVAGVVVLLLGYGQHVWITQMASEKTAAAVHMTSSGHPKEAAVLMALALADERIAKLLELVQIPIAVSLIASSLFARADHVFNAKVIEYDERYAELEEREREIEEEDDALGRDLAEGVRGQGVIDRWKQIRLKRLDLFDAREDLQDDFRGLIDARLVRGSVRKPRRRNRGKK
;
A
#
# COMPACT_ATOMS: atom_id res chain seq x y z
N MET A 1 -45.66 2.04 -5.78
CA MET A 1 -44.27 2.41 -5.38
C MET A 1 -43.31 1.23 -5.57
N ASP A 2 -43.82 0.00 -5.66
CA ASP A 2 -43.05 -1.25 -5.77
C ASP A 2 -42.15 -1.37 -7.01
N SER A 3 -42.54 -0.77 -8.15
CA SER A 3 -41.71 -0.78 -9.37
C SER A 3 -40.47 0.11 -9.27
N LEU A 4 -40.52 1.18 -8.48
CA LEU A 4 -39.41 2.13 -8.32
C LEU A 4 -38.36 1.54 -7.38
N ALA A 5 -38.79 0.89 -6.30
CA ALA A 5 -37.94 0.11 -5.40
C ALA A 5 -37.21 -1.03 -6.13
N ALA A 6 -37.92 -1.82 -6.93
CA ALA A 6 -37.33 -2.94 -7.70
C ALA A 6 -36.34 -2.47 -8.79
N ASN A 7 -36.65 -1.37 -9.48
CA ASN A 7 -35.74 -0.77 -10.47
C ASN A 7 -34.46 -0.24 -9.82
N ILE A 8 -34.54 0.32 -8.61
CA ILE A 8 -33.37 0.77 -7.84
C ILE A 8 -32.52 -0.44 -7.41
N SER A 9 -33.12 -1.57 -7.01
CA SER A 9 -32.36 -2.77 -6.61
C SER A 9 -31.57 -3.38 -7.77
N ILE A 10 -32.21 -3.50 -8.94
CA ILE A 10 -31.56 -4.04 -10.14
C ILE A 10 -30.48 -3.08 -10.64
N ALA A 11 -30.73 -1.77 -10.60
CA ALA A 11 -29.74 -0.77 -10.95
C ALA A 11 -28.55 -0.78 -9.98
N ALA A 12 -28.78 -0.97 -8.68
CA ALA A 12 -27.72 -1.01 -7.67
C ALA A 12 -26.86 -2.28 -7.80
N LEU A 13 -27.48 -3.45 -8.02
CA LEU A 13 -26.75 -4.70 -8.29
C LEU A 13 -25.99 -4.64 -9.62
N GLY A 14 -26.62 -4.11 -10.68
CA GLY A 14 -26.00 -3.90 -11.98
C GLY A 14 -24.83 -2.92 -11.91
N ALA A 15 -24.97 -1.79 -11.20
CA ALA A 15 -23.90 -0.83 -11.00
C ALA A 15 -22.72 -1.45 -10.24
N THR A 16 -22.98 -2.28 -9.24
CA THR A 16 -21.93 -2.97 -8.48
C THR A 16 -21.15 -3.95 -9.35
N LEU A 17 -21.84 -4.73 -10.20
CA LEU A 17 -21.21 -5.66 -11.14
C LEU A 17 -20.42 -4.93 -12.25
N ILE A 18 -20.96 -3.85 -12.80
CA ILE A 18 -20.27 -3.01 -13.78
C ILE A 18 -19.02 -2.38 -13.16
N LEU A 19 -19.12 -1.90 -11.92
CA LEU A 19 -18.00 -1.34 -11.18
C LEU A 19 -16.91 -2.40 -10.96
N VAL A 20 -17.27 -3.61 -10.50
CA VAL A 20 -16.32 -4.74 -10.36
C VAL A 20 -15.67 -5.11 -11.69
N HIS A 21 -16.41 -5.06 -12.79
CA HIS A 21 -15.87 -5.33 -14.12
C HIS A 21 -14.89 -4.24 -14.61
N LEU A 22 -15.24 -2.96 -14.41
CA LEU A 22 -14.37 -1.82 -14.70
C LEU A 22 -13.09 -1.84 -13.85
N ILE A 23 -13.23 -2.19 -12.58
CA ILE A 23 -12.13 -2.41 -11.65
C ILE A 23 -11.21 -3.51 -12.19
N TYR A 24 -11.76 -4.65 -12.59
CA TYR A 24 -10.99 -5.76 -13.16
C TYR A 24 -10.25 -5.38 -14.46
N GLN A 25 -10.89 -4.65 -15.37
CA GLN A 25 -10.27 -4.21 -16.63
C GLN A 25 -9.15 -3.17 -16.42
N SER A 26 -9.29 -2.29 -15.41
CA SER A 26 -8.31 -1.24 -15.10
C SER A 26 -7.17 -1.70 -14.18
N ALA A 27 -7.25 -2.92 -13.62
CA ALA A 27 -6.42 -3.40 -12.50
C ALA A 27 -4.92 -3.63 -12.76
N SER A 28 -4.34 -3.32 -13.94
CA SER A 28 -2.97 -3.78 -14.23
C SER A 28 -1.92 -2.69 -14.51
N ILE A 29 -2.29 -1.57 -15.14
CA ILE A 29 -1.32 -0.56 -15.59
C ILE A 29 -1.59 0.81 -14.95
N GLU A 30 -2.85 1.23 -14.87
CA GLU A 30 -3.19 2.56 -14.35
C GLU A 30 -3.12 2.66 -12.83
N TRP A 31 -3.33 1.57 -12.10
CA TRP A 31 -3.35 1.61 -10.63
C TRP A 31 -1.95 1.77 -10.02
N LYS A 32 -0.91 1.31 -10.73
CA LYS A 32 0.49 1.53 -10.31
C LYS A 32 0.88 3.01 -10.41
N THR A 33 0.38 3.71 -11.43
CA THR A 33 0.65 5.14 -11.62
C THR A 33 -0.30 6.03 -10.82
N ARG A 34 -1.52 5.55 -10.53
CA ARG A 34 -2.56 6.28 -9.80
C ARG A 34 -3.14 5.43 -8.68
N PRO A 35 -2.42 5.25 -7.56
CA PRO A 35 -2.87 4.41 -6.44
C PRO A 35 -4.14 4.95 -5.77
N TRP A 36 -4.49 6.22 -5.96
CA TRP A 36 -5.75 6.78 -5.46
C TRP A 36 -7.00 6.20 -6.14
N ILE A 37 -6.89 5.66 -7.36
CA ILE A 37 -8.02 5.06 -8.09
C ILE A 37 -8.58 3.83 -7.35
N PRO A 38 -7.78 2.78 -7.05
CA PRO A 38 -8.29 1.63 -6.30
C PRO A 38 -8.72 2.00 -4.87
N LEU A 39 -8.12 3.04 -4.26
CA LEU A 39 -8.57 3.55 -2.96
C LEU A 39 -10.00 4.11 -3.04
N VAL A 40 -10.24 5.03 -3.98
CA VAL A 40 -11.57 5.64 -4.18
C VAL A 40 -12.58 4.57 -4.58
N ALA A 41 -12.21 3.65 -5.47
CA ALA A 41 -13.06 2.54 -5.87
C ALA A 41 -13.47 1.66 -4.68
N GLY A 42 -12.52 1.30 -3.81
CA GLY A 42 -12.81 0.53 -2.58
C GLY A 42 -13.75 1.26 -1.63
N VAL A 43 -13.55 2.56 -1.41
CA VAL A 43 -14.44 3.40 -0.58
C VAL A 43 -15.84 3.48 -1.19
N VAL A 44 -15.95 3.68 -2.50
CA VAL A 44 -17.25 3.72 -3.21
C VAL A 44 -17.98 2.37 -3.09
N VAL A 45 -17.27 1.24 -3.24
CA VAL A 45 -17.86 -0.09 -3.04
C VAL A 45 -18.40 -0.25 -1.61
N LEU A 46 -17.68 0.22 -0.57
CA LEU A 46 -18.18 0.19 0.81
C LEU A 46 -19.42 1.06 1.00
N LEU A 47 -19.44 2.27 0.45
CA LEU A 47 -20.58 3.18 0.58
C LEU A 47 -21.82 2.63 -0.12
N LEU A 48 -21.65 2.08 -1.33
CA LEU A 48 -22.74 1.44 -2.06
C LEU A 48 -23.24 0.19 -1.34
N GLY A 49 -22.32 -0.65 -0.83
CA GLY A 49 -22.67 -1.85 -0.07
C GLY A 49 -23.39 -1.53 1.22
N TYR A 50 -22.94 -0.52 1.96
CA TYR A 50 -23.62 -0.03 3.16
C TYR A 50 -25.02 0.49 2.83
N GLY A 51 -25.17 1.30 1.79
CA GLY A 51 -26.47 1.79 1.34
C GLY A 51 -27.43 0.67 0.95
N GLN A 52 -26.94 -0.34 0.22
CA GLN A 52 -27.72 -1.53 -0.13
C GLN A 52 -28.11 -2.34 1.12
N HIS A 53 -27.19 -2.54 2.06
CA HIS A 53 -27.46 -3.26 3.30
C HIS A 53 -28.56 -2.58 4.12
N VAL A 54 -28.44 -1.27 4.36
CA VAL A 54 -29.45 -0.49 5.09
C VAL A 54 -30.80 -0.55 4.37
N TRP A 55 -30.80 -0.44 3.04
CA TRP A 55 -32.03 -0.47 2.27
C TRP A 55 -32.74 -1.84 2.30
N ILE A 56 -32.00 -2.93 2.11
CA ILE A 56 -32.57 -4.29 2.15
C ILE A 56 -33.07 -4.63 3.57
N THR A 57 -32.34 -4.22 4.61
CA THR A 57 -32.77 -4.42 6.00
C THR A 57 -34.02 -3.60 6.35
N GLN A 58 -34.15 -2.37 5.84
CA GLN A 58 -35.38 -1.58 5.93
C GLN A 58 -36.57 -2.28 5.24
N MET A 59 -36.40 -2.75 4.00
CA MET A 59 -37.45 -3.49 3.28
C MET A 59 -37.87 -4.77 4.03
N ALA A 60 -36.91 -5.50 4.62
CA ALA A 60 -37.21 -6.66 5.45
C ALA A 60 -38.02 -6.28 6.70
N SER A 61 -37.69 -5.15 7.35
CA SER A 61 -38.42 -4.66 8.53
C SER A 61 -39.84 -4.19 8.21
N GLU A 62 -40.06 -3.58 7.04
CA GLU A 62 -41.40 -3.19 6.59
C GLU A 62 -42.26 -4.42 6.30
N LYS A 63 -41.68 -5.45 5.66
CA LYS A 63 -42.36 -6.73 5.40
C LYS A 63 -42.71 -7.48 6.67
N THR A 64 -41.85 -7.49 7.70
CA THR A 64 -42.19 -8.10 8.99
C THR A 64 -43.30 -7.32 9.71
N ALA A 65 -43.27 -6.00 9.70
CA ALA A 65 -44.35 -5.17 10.27
C ALA A 65 -45.69 -5.43 9.57
N ALA A 66 -45.69 -5.50 8.23
CA ALA A 66 -46.87 -5.85 7.45
C ALA A 66 -47.38 -7.27 7.73
N ALA A 67 -46.49 -8.25 7.89
CA ALA A 67 -46.84 -9.61 8.26
C ALA A 67 -47.50 -9.70 9.64
N VAL A 68 -46.99 -8.97 10.64
CA VAL A 68 -47.58 -8.89 11.98
C VAL A 68 -48.99 -8.30 11.92
N HIS A 69 -49.18 -7.23 11.16
CA HIS A 69 -50.50 -6.63 10.97
C HIS A 69 -51.48 -7.59 10.30
N MET A 70 -51.08 -8.26 9.20
CA MET A 70 -51.93 -9.24 8.50
C MET A 70 -52.29 -10.46 9.35
N THR A 71 -51.42 -10.87 10.27
CA THR A 71 -51.71 -11.92 11.25
C THR A 71 -52.85 -11.49 12.18
N SER A 72 -52.83 -10.23 12.64
CA SER A 72 -53.88 -9.67 13.49
C SER A 72 -55.21 -9.43 12.74
N SER A 73 -55.16 -9.19 11.43
CA SER A 73 -56.33 -8.96 10.57
C SER A 73 -56.98 -10.24 10.01
N GLY A 74 -56.52 -11.44 10.42
CA GLY A 74 -57.14 -12.70 10.00
C GLY A 74 -56.65 -13.28 8.66
N HIS A 75 -55.51 -12.82 8.14
CA HIS A 75 -54.88 -13.32 6.91
C HIS A 75 -53.54 -14.07 7.18
N PRO A 76 -53.55 -15.21 7.90
CA PRO A 76 -52.33 -15.87 8.38
C PRO A 76 -51.47 -16.47 7.25
N LYS A 77 -52.07 -16.87 6.13
CA LYS A 77 -51.33 -17.43 4.98
C LYS A 77 -50.50 -16.36 4.27
N GLU A 78 -51.06 -15.18 4.06
CA GLU A 78 -50.38 -14.04 3.44
C GLU A 78 -49.28 -13.48 4.37
N ALA A 79 -49.57 -13.42 5.68
CA ALA A 79 -48.58 -13.07 6.68
C ALA A 79 -47.37 -14.02 6.68
N ALA A 80 -47.58 -15.33 6.56
CA ALA A 80 -46.50 -16.31 6.48
C ALA A 80 -45.61 -16.12 5.25
N VAL A 81 -46.19 -15.78 4.10
CA VAL A 81 -45.44 -15.48 2.86
C VAL A 81 -44.60 -14.21 3.03
N LEU A 82 -45.16 -13.14 3.61
CA LEU A 82 -44.41 -11.91 3.87
C LEU A 82 -43.26 -12.12 4.87
N MET A 83 -43.48 -12.93 5.90
CA MET A 83 -42.46 -13.30 6.88
C MET A 83 -41.31 -14.09 6.22
N ALA A 84 -41.63 -15.02 5.31
CA ALA A 84 -40.64 -15.78 4.55
C ALA A 84 -39.83 -14.88 3.60
N LEU A 85 -40.47 -13.91 2.95
CA LEU A 85 -39.80 -12.92 2.10
C LEU A 85 -38.87 -12.01 2.92
N ALA A 86 -39.29 -11.56 4.10
CA ALA A 86 -38.45 -10.75 4.97
C ALA A 86 -37.19 -11.50 5.43
N LEU A 87 -37.31 -12.78 5.77
CA LEU A 87 -36.18 -13.65 6.09
C LEU A 87 -35.23 -13.85 4.90
N ALA A 88 -35.78 -13.97 3.69
CA ALA A 88 -34.98 -14.08 2.48
C ALA A 88 -34.18 -12.79 2.20
N ASP A 89 -34.80 -11.62 2.35
CA ASP A 89 -34.14 -10.32 2.19
C ASP A 89 -32.99 -10.14 3.20
N GLU A 90 -33.20 -10.49 4.47
CA GLU A 90 -32.15 -10.41 5.50
C GLU A 90 -30.96 -11.32 5.18
N ARG A 91 -31.22 -12.52 4.65
CA ARG A 91 -30.17 -13.45 4.20
C ARG A 91 -29.40 -12.91 3.00
N ILE A 92 -30.09 -12.30 2.04
CA ILE A 92 -29.46 -11.67 0.87
C ILE A 92 -28.56 -10.51 1.30
N ALA A 93 -29.00 -9.65 2.23
CA ALA A 93 -28.19 -8.56 2.75
C ALA A 93 -26.87 -9.05 3.36
N LYS A 94 -26.91 -10.12 4.15
CA LYS A 94 -25.71 -10.73 4.75
C LYS A 94 -24.79 -11.38 3.72
N LEU A 95 -25.34 -12.01 2.69
CA LEU A 95 -24.54 -12.57 1.60
C LEU A 95 -23.84 -11.50 0.77
N LEU A 96 -24.53 -10.39 0.50
CA LEU A 96 -23.94 -9.23 -0.20
C LEU A 96 -22.80 -8.63 0.61
N GLU A 97 -22.99 -8.46 1.91
CA GLU A 97 -21.95 -7.97 2.83
C GLU A 97 -20.70 -8.87 2.79
N LEU A 98 -20.90 -10.19 2.81
CA LEU A 98 -19.82 -11.18 2.77
C LEU A 98 -18.95 -11.09 1.49
N VAL A 99 -19.52 -10.61 0.39
CA VAL A 99 -18.81 -10.46 -0.89
C VAL A 99 -18.21 -9.06 -1.03
N GLN A 100 -18.95 -8.02 -0.66
CA GLN A 100 -18.57 -6.63 -0.90
C GLN A 100 -17.45 -6.17 0.03
N ILE A 101 -17.47 -6.55 1.31
CA ILE A 101 -16.43 -6.13 2.26
C ILE A 101 -15.05 -6.65 1.83
N PRO A 102 -14.84 -7.95 1.52
CA PRO A 102 -13.54 -8.44 1.09
C PRO A 102 -13.04 -7.78 -0.19
N ILE A 103 -13.92 -7.52 -1.16
CA ILE A 103 -13.55 -6.84 -2.40
C ILE A 103 -13.06 -5.42 -2.11
N ALA A 104 -13.82 -4.65 -1.33
CA ALA A 104 -13.44 -3.30 -0.99
C ALA A 104 -12.14 -3.23 -0.17
N VAL A 105 -11.98 -4.10 0.82
CA VAL A 105 -10.76 -4.18 1.62
C VAL A 105 -9.56 -4.55 0.75
N SER A 106 -9.73 -5.47 -0.21
CA SER A 106 -8.67 -5.83 -1.16
C SER A 106 -8.25 -4.66 -2.03
N LEU A 107 -9.21 -3.84 -2.49
CA LEU A 107 -8.93 -2.63 -3.28
C LEU A 107 -8.17 -1.59 -2.46
N ILE A 108 -8.63 -1.32 -1.24
CA ILE A 108 -7.94 -0.40 -0.32
C ILE A 108 -6.53 -0.92 -0.01
N ALA A 109 -6.38 -2.19 0.32
CA ALA A 109 -5.08 -2.80 0.57
C ALA A 109 -4.15 -2.67 -0.65
N SER A 110 -4.64 -2.99 -1.85
CA SER A 110 -3.85 -2.85 -3.09
C SER A 110 -3.35 -1.43 -3.32
N SER A 111 -4.17 -0.42 -2.99
CA SER A 111 -3.79 1.00 -3.10
C SER A 111 -2.69 1.39 -2.13
N LEU A 112 -2.74 0.87 -0.90
CA LEU A 112 -1.75 1.12 0.14
C LEU A 112 -0.41 0.46 -0.21
N PHE A 113 -0.45 -0.78 -0.71
CA PHE A 113 0.75 -1.47 -1.21
C PHE A 113 1.37 -0.73 -2.38
N ALA A 114 0.58 -0.36 -3.39
CA ALA A 114 1.10 0.38 -4.56
C ALA A 114 1.72 1.73 -4.16
N ARG A 115 1.12 2.45 -3.21
CA ARG A 115 1.69 3.69 -2.67
C ARG A 115 2.98 3.44 -1.90
N ALA A 116 3.02 2.42 -1.05
CA ALA A 116 4.21 2.06 -0.30
C ALA A 116 5.37 1.67 -1.23
N ASP A 117 5.10 0.86 -2.25
CA ASP A 117 6.08 0.47 -3.28
C ASP A 117 6.61 1.68 -4.05
N HIS A 118 5.74 2.63 -4.43
CA HIS A 118 6.17 3.85 -5.12
C HIS A 118 7.08 4.72 -4.24
N VAL A 119 6.73 4.91 -2.96
CA VAL A 119 7.54 5.67 -2.01
C VAL A 119 8.87 4.97 -1.75
N PHE A 120 8.86 3.64 -1.62
CA PHE A 120 10.06 2.84 -1.45
C PHE A 120 10.99 2.96 -2.66
N ASN A 121 10.48 2.78 -3.88
CA ASN A 121 11.28 2.89 -5.10
C ASN A 121 11.88 4.29 -5.28
N ALA A 122 11.10 5.35 -4.98
CA ALA A 122 11.62 6.72 -5.02
C ALA A 122 12.77 6.92 -4.02
N LYS A 123 12.66 6.35 -2.82
CA LYS A 123 13.71 6.40 -1.81
C LYS A 123 14.95 5.60 -2.19
N VAL A 124 14.79 4.44 -2.84
CA VAL A 124 15.94 3.68 -3.36
C VAL A 124 16.69 4.48 -4.41
N ILE A 125 15.99 5.13 -5.34
CA ILE A 125 16.63 5.99 -6.35
C ILE A 125 17.37 7.16 -5.68
N GLU A 126 16.73 7.84 -4.71
CA GLU A 126 17.37 8.92 -3.95
C GLU A 126 18.64 8.44 -3.22
N TYR A 127 18.63 7.23 -2.66
CA TYR A 127 19.79 6.63 -2.03
C TYR A 127 20.92 6.39 -3.04
N ASP A 128 20.60 5.80 -4.19
CA ASP A 128 21.58 5.50 -5.24
C ASP A 128 22.20 6.79 -5.80
N GLU A 129 21.41 7.84 -5.99
CA GLU A 129 21.88 9.17 -6.43
C GLU A 129 22.85 9.79 -5.41
N ARG A 130 22.46 9.85 -4.13
CA ARG A 130 23.34 10.40 -3.08
C ARG A 130 24.59 9.55 -2.87
N TYR A 131 24.48 8.23 -3.01
CA TYR A 131 25.65 7.35 -2.93
C TYR A 131 26.63 7.61 -4.08
N ALA A 132 26.13 7.83 -5.30
CA ALA A 132 26.96 8.21 -6.44
C ALA A 132 27.65 9.55 -6.22
N GLU A 133 26.99 10.55 -5.63
CA GLU A 133 27.61 11.83 -5.26
C GLU A 133 28.74 11.64 -4.23
N LEU A 134 28.56 10.75 -3.24
CA LEU A 134 29.61 10.42 -2.28
C LEU A 134 30.79 9.71 -2.93
N GLU A 135 30.55 8.82 -3.89
CA GLU A 135 31.61 8.13 -4.64
C GLU A 135 32.40 9.11 -5.52
N GLU A 136 31.73 10.09 -6.13
CA GLU A 136 32.39 11.15 -6.90
C GLU A 136 33.28 12.03 -5.99
N ARG A 137 32.77 12.45 -4.82
CA ARG A 137 33.57 13.20 -3.83
C ARG A 137 34.76 12.39 -3.32
N GLU A 138 34.60 11.10 -3.10
CA GLU A 138 35.71 10.21 -2.68
C GLU A 138 36.79 10.16 -3.76
N ARG A 139 36.39 10.04 -5.05
CA ARG A 139 37.33 10.07 -6.18
C ARG A 139 38.08 11.40 -6.28
N GLU A 140 37.40 12.53 -6.11
CA GLU A 140 38.07 13.85 -6.10
C GLU A 140 39.11 13.96 -4.98
N ILE A 141 38.79 13.44 -3.78
CA ILE A 141 39.71 13.41 -2.65
C ILE A 141 40.92 12.52 -2.95
N GLU A 142 40.72 11.36 -3.57
CA GLU A 142 41.82 10.46 -3.97
C GLU A 142 42.72 11.13 -5.02
N GLU A 143 42.16 11.78 -6.04
CA GLU A 143 42.93 12.49 -7.06
C GLU A 143 43.77 13.64 -6.47
N GLU A 144 43.21 14.39 -5.50
CA GLU A 144 43.94 15.43 -4.79
C GLU A 144 45.05 14.88 -3.87
N ASP A 145 44.81 13.74 -3.21
CA ASP A 145 45.80 13.07 -2.36
C ASP A 145 46.95 12.50 -3.21
N ASP A 146 46.63 11.91 -4.37
CA ASP A 146 47.62 11.44 -5.34
C ASP A 146 48.44 12.58 -5.94
N ALA A 147 47.81 13.73 -6.23
CA ALA A 147 48.51 14.93 -6.68
C ALA A 147 49.44 15.47 -5.59
N LEU A 148 49.00 15.50 -4.32
CA LEU A 148 49.84 15.88 -3.20
C LEU A 148 51.01 14.92 -3.01
N GLY A 149 50.79 13.61 -3.16
CA GLY A 149 51.82 12.58 -3.12
C GLY A 149 52.89 12.76 -4.19
N ARG A 150 52.49 13.13 -5.41
CA ARG A 150 53.41 13.47 -6.52
C ARG A 150 54.23 14.71 -6.22
N ASP A 151 53.60 15.79 -5.77
CA ASP A 151 54.29 17.04 -5.39
C ASP A 151 55.36 16.77 -4.31
N LEU A 152 55.03 15.95 -3.30
CA LEU A 152 55.95 15.55 -2.24
C LEU A 152 57.12 14.71 -2.77
N ALA A 153 56.87 13.81 -3.72
CA ALA A 153 57.90 12.98 -4.35
C ALA A 153 58.86 13.81 -5.23
N GLU A 154 58.36 14.87 -5.87
CA GLU A 154 59.16 15.84 -6.63
C GLU A 154 59.95 16.81 -5.75
N GLY A 155 59.77 16.73 -4.42
CA GLY A 155 60.49 17.55 -3.45
C GLY A 155 59.89 18.95 -3.26
N VAL A 156 58.67 19.18 -3.73
CA VAL A 156 57.92 20.42 -3.46
C VAL A 156 57.64 20.51 -1.96
N ARG A 157 57.97 21.65 -1.35
CA ARG A 157 57.79 21.91 0.09
C ARG A 157 57.28 23.32 0.32
N GLY A 158 56.74 23.54 1.52
CA GLY A 158 56.35 24.85 2.01
C GLY A 158 54.85 24.96 2.31
N GLN A 159 54.41 26.19 2.54
CA GLN A 159 53.07 26.48 3.04
C GLN A 159 51.95 25.97 2.12
N GLY A 160 52.13 26.05 0.80
CA GLY A 160 51.12 25.58 -0.16
C GLY A 160 50.85 24.07 -0.13
N VAL A 161 51.83 23.25 0.29
CA VAL A 161 51.64 21.80 0.49
C VAL A 161 50.83 21.54 1.77
N ILE A 162 51.13 22.30 2.82
CA ILE A 162 50.40 22.22 4.10
C ILE A 162 48.94 22.65 3.91
N ASP A 163 48.69 23.70 3.14
CA ASP A 163 47.34 24.19 2.89
C ASP A 163 46.52 23.21 2.05
N ARG A 164 47.11 22.57 1.03
CA ARG A 164 46.45 21.48 0.29
C ARG A 164 46.16 20.27 1.16
N TRP A 165 47.10 19.85 2.00
CA TRP A 165 46.84 18.77 2.97
C TRP A 165 45.68 19.10 3.93
N LYS A 166 45.59 20.35 4.41
CA LYS A 166 44.45 20.78 5.24
C LYS A 166 43.13 20.73 4.47
N GLN A 167 43.11 21.13 3.20
CA GLN A 167 41.92 21.07 2.36
C GLN A 167 41.45 19.64 2.16
N ILE A 168 42.35 18.71 1.81
CA ILE A 168 42.03 17.27 1.69
C ILE A 168 41.45 16.74 3.01
N ARG A 169 42.06 17.10 4.14
CA ARG A 169 41.58 16.68 5.45
C ARG A 169 40.16 17.20 5.76
N LEU A 170 39.86 18.45 5.41
CA LEU A 170 38.51 19.01 5.58
C LEU A 170 37.50 18.27 4.69
N LYS A 171 37.82 18.06 3.41
CA LYS A 171 36.97 17.31 2.48
C LYS A 171 36.70 15.88 2.97
N ARG A 172 37.70 15.20 3.55
CA ARG A 172 37.52 13.87 4.16
C ARG A 172 36.57 13.89 5.36
N LEU A 173 36.61 14.96 6.15
CA LEU A 173 35.69 15.14 7.28
C LEU A 173 34.26 15.36 6.76
N ASP A 174 34.10 16.25 5.79
CA ASP A 174 32.80 16.52 5.16
C ASP A 174 32.21 15.25 4.48
N LEU A 175 33.07 14.42 3.86
CA LEU A 175 32.66 13.13 3.30
C LEU A 175 32.19 12.15 4.39
N PHE A 176 32.87 12.14 5.53
CA PHE A 176 32.49 11.29 6.66
C PHE A 176 31.14 11.71 7.23
N ASP A 177 30.94 13.01 7.46
CA ASP A 177 29.68 13.55 7.96
C ASP A 177 28.54 13.26 6.96
N ALA A 178 28.76 13.48 5.67
CA ALA A 178 27.76 13.18 4.64
C ALA A 178 27.41 11.68 4.53
N ARG A 179 28.35 10.78 4.83
CA ARG A 179 28.08 9.33 4.92
C ARG A 179 27.23 8.99 6.14
N GLU A 180 27.51 9.63 7.27
CA GLU A 180 26.73 9.44 8.50
C GLU A 180 25.29 9.95 8.31
N ASP A 181 25.12 11.13 7.73
CA ASP A 181 23.83 11.70 7.37
C ASP A 181 23.04 10.76 6.43
N LEU A 182 23.69 10.25 5.38
CA LEU A 182 23.05 9.28 4.49
C LEU A 182 22.65 7.99 5.23
N GLN A 183 23.50 7.51 6.13
CA GLN A 183 23.21 6.30 6.88
C GLN A 183 22.04 6.51 7.85
N ASP A 184 21.94 7.66 8.50
CA ASP A 184 20.86 7.99 9.43
C ASP A 184 19.53 8.25 8.71
N ASP A 185 19.55 9.00 7.60
CA ASP A 185 18.37 9.26 6.74
C ASP A 185 17.73 7.96 6.25
N PHE A 186 18.56 6.96 5.92
CA PHE A 186 18.11 5.69 5.34
C PHE A 186 18.10 4.53 6.35
N ARG A 187 18.42 4.78 7.63
CA ARG A 187 18.49 3.74 8.67
C ARG A 187 17.20 2.95 8.82
N GLY A 188 16.06 3.60 8.68
CA GLY A 188 14.74 2.96 8.73
C GLY A 188 14.41 2.07 7.52
N LEU A 189 15.07 2.31 6.38
CA LEU A 189 14.98 1.47 5.17
C LEU A 189 16.02 0.34 5.20
N ILE A 190 17.20 0.61 5.75
CA ILE A 190 18.35 -0.30 5.88
C ILE A 190 18.27 -1.13 7.18
N ASP A 191 17.07 -1.31 7.77
CA ASP A 191 16.93 -2.18 8.92
C ASP A 191 17.01 -3.66 8.47
N ALA A 192 18.24 -4.11 8.27
CA ALA A 192 18.66 -5.42 7.76
C ALA A 192 18.16 -6.60 8.63
N ARG A 193 17.42 -6.34 9.71
CA ARG A 193 16.73 -7.34 10.52
C ARG A 193 15.43 -7.84 9.88
N LEU A 194 14.78 -7.08 9.00
CA LEU A 194 13.61 -7.57 8.24
C LEU A 194 14.03 -8.46 7.05
N VAL A 195 15.15 -8.15 6.39
CA VAL A 195 15.67 -8.95 5.25
C VAL A 195 16.33 -10.27 5.69
N ARG A 196 16.92 -10.34 6.89
CA ARG A 196 17.50 -11.61 7.42
C ARG A 196 16.48 -12.65 7.86
N GLY A 197 15.19 -12.32 7.92
CA GLY A 197 14.13 -13.28 8.22
C GLY A 197 13.86 -14.29 7.09
N SER A 198 14.23 -13.96 5.84
CA SER A 198 13.97 -14.80 4.66
C SER A 198 15.16 -15.64 4.21
N VAL A 199 16.38 -15.33 4.65
CA VAL A 199 17.57 -16.14 4.36
C VAL A 199 17.65 -17.28 5.38
N ARG A 200 17.06 -18.44 5.03
CA ARG A 200 17.28 -19.71 5.74
C ARG A 200 18.76 -19.84 6.07
N LYS A 201 19.11 -19.77 7.36
CA LYS A 201 20.47 -20.10 7.82
C LYS A 201 20.87 -21.45 7.22
N PRO A 202 22.03 -21.58 6.56
CA PRO A 202 22.48 -22.87 6.08
C PRO A 202 22.55 -23.81 7.28
N ARG A 203 21.77 -24.88 7.20
CA ARG A 203 21.66 -25.94 8.21
C ARG A 203 23.08 -26.39 8.51
N ARG A 204 23.59 -26.06 9.71
CA ARG A 204 24.92 -26.51 10.18
C ARG A 204 24.97 -28.02 10.01
N ARG A 205 25.71 -28.47 9.00
CA ARG A 205 25.98 -29.89 8.79
C ARG A 205 26.83 -30.32 9.99
N ASN A 206 26.23 -31.11 10.86
CA ASN A 206 26.90 -31.72 12.00
C ASN A 206 28.09 -32.53 11.47
N ARG A 207 29.30 -31.96 11.55
CA ARG A 207 30.54 -32.73 11.51
C ARG A 207 30.93 -33.03 12.96
N GLY A 208 30.24 -33.98 13.57
CA GLY A 208 30.83 -34.81 14.64
C GLY A 208 31.41 -36.03 13.94
N LYS A 209 32.74 -36.11 13.79
CA LYS A 209 33.72 -36.63 14.76
C LYS A 209 33.61 -38.14 14.92
N LYS A 210 34.63 -38.80 14.34
CA LYS A 210 35.28 -40.09 14.66
C LYS A 210 34.39 -41.24 15.11
#